data_AF-A0A966BJL4-F1
#
_entry.id   AF-A0A966BJL4-F1
#
_cell.length_a   1.000
_cell.length_b   1.000
_cell.length_c   1.000
_cell.angle_alpha   90.00
_cell.angle_beta   90.00
_cell.angle_gamma   90.00
#
_symmetry.space_group_name_H-M   'P 1'
#
loop_
_entity.id
_entity.type
_entity.pdbx_description
1 polymer ?
#
loop_
_entity_poly.entity_id
_entity_poly.type
_entity_poly.pdbx_seq_one_letter_code
_entity_poly.pdbx_strand_id
1 'polypeptide(L)'
;MKITKFKNWPLNLKLRLVFGVFLLVILVLIFCLKVVPSGKASYKKTWTNNFFSARGTMLDFRPGIRLDSKAKSYLKIIAEPVYFNFYTPRSFSKAKITIKYFDNLAEATPIIELGLLKGGLNGNYELKPLQNKIIDDLKFSWDRIVDDGETLILQREKIYNNGLEFSADFSEGRLENCVGGPLSCAVFYNYNNDYKYQAPANNLTRSVKINQALRGEHQFFNYFNQGKWFLNFDFRDLNLNSGQEIVKVNIYLDNNLIASQNLTGLDLATRNDSFDNENRQGTSIGELRFSGLAEKGALYKVEIKAGNDIIIESIESSSDQLVFANKFWPVYSEGLKISTEAKFLSVKTFETESLGSIFLNEGKFELDKTYSSLLLEAKDEEKYLNELKLEKSGVLIELNGFIALPDTKFFKALPEKMDRFFSASGSASYLLSNYKSPKKEKNYKVASLEFDLNSAYLNNNYYSFVISVPGLELTEGGENYLGIKEIKIEVEGRSLGEKIISFIKK
;
A
#
# COMPACT_ATOMS: atom_id res chain seq x y z
N MET A 1 -49.22 -20.31 -41.22
CA MET A 1 -50.13 -20.75 -40.13
C MET A 1 -50.63 -19.50 -39.41
N LYS A 2 -51.87 -19.05 -39.69
CA LYS A 2 -52.43 -17.80 -39.16
C LYS A 2 -52.79 -17.97 -37.67
N ILE A 3 -52.10 -17.26 -36.79
CA ILE A 3 -52.41 -17.19 -35.35
C ILE A 3 -53.67 -16.31 -35.19
N THR A 4 -54.86 -16.84 -35.48
CA THR A 4 -56.15 -16.12 -35.35
C THR A 4 -56.96 -16.49 -34.09
N LYS A 5 -56.43 -17.33 -33.20
CA LYS A 5 -57.20 -17.86 -32.05
C LYS A 5 -57.17 -17.04 -30.75
N PHE A 6 -56.43 -15.93 -30.64
CA PHE A 6 -56.37 -15.14 -29.40
C PHE A 6 -57.56 -14.20 -29.18
N LYS A 7 -58.44 -14.01 -30.18
CA LYS A 7 -59.52 -13.01 -30.07
C LYS A 7 -60.59 -13.40 -29.03
N ASN A 8 -60.87 -14.69 -28.85
CA ASN A 8 -61.99 -15.20 -28.03
C ASN A 8 -61.62 -15.59 -26.59
N TRP A 9 -60.43 -15.26 -26.09
CA TRP A 9 -60.11 -15.55 -24.70
C TRP A 9 -60.89 -14.65 -23.73
N PRO A 10 -61.43 -15.21 -22.64
CA PRO A 10 -62.11 -14.42 -21.62
C PRO A 10 -61.13 -13.38 -21.05
N LEU A 11 -61.64 -12.18 -20.77
CA LEU A 11 -60.84 -11.03 -20.31
C LEU A 11 -59.91 -11.38 -19.13
N ASN A 12 -60.39 -12.22 -18.21
CA ASN A 12 -59.64 -12.71 -17.05
C ASN A 12 -58.39 -13.52 -17.43
N LEU A 13 -58.44 -14.32 -18.50
CA LEU A 13 -57.29 -15.10 -18.95
C LEU A 13 -56.23 -14.20 -19.61
N LYS A 14 -56.67 -13.19 -20.37
CA LYS A 14 -55.78 -12.17 -20.94
C LYS A 14 -55.06 -11.37 -19.85
N LEU A 15 -55.80 -10.93 -18.82
CA LEU A 15 -55.23 -10.22 -17.67
C LEU A 15 -54.19 -11.07 -16.93
N ARG A 16 -54.52 -12.34 -16.63
CA ARG A 16 -53.59 -13.26 -15.93
C ARG A 16 -52.31 -13.48 -16.70
N LEU A 17 -52.36 -13.59 -18.03
CA LEU A 17 -51.16 -13.73 -18.85
C LEU A 17 -50.33 -12.45 -18.91
N VAL A 18 -50.97 -11.27 -19.01
CA VAL A 18 -50.25 -9.99 -18.94
C VAL A 18 -49.54 -9.85 -17.60
N PHE A 19 -50.22 -10.14 -16.49
CA PHE A 19 -49.61 -10.14 -15.16
C PHE A 19 -48.53 -11.21 -15.00
N GLY A 20 -48.72 -12.41 -15.57
CA GLY A 20 -47.73 -13.48 -15.55
C GLY A 20 -46.45 -13.11 -16.30
N VAL A 21 -46.58 -12.52 -17.49
CA VAL A 21 -45.43 -12.02 -18.27
C VAL A 21 -44.76 -10.86 -17.53
N PHE A 22 -45.54 -9.93 -16.97
CA PHE A 22 -45.00 -8.82 -16.18
C PHE A 22 -44.20 -9.31 -14.96
N LEU A 23 -44.76 -10.27 -14.21
CA LEU A 23 -44.07 -10.90 -13.08
C LEU A 23 -42.80 -11.63 -13.53
N LEU A 24 -42.85 -12.37 -14.64
CA LEU A 24 -41.69 -13.04 -15.22
C LEU A 24 -40.59 -12.04 -15.58
N VAL A 25 -40.94 -10.92 -16.23
CA VAL A 25 -40.00 -9.85 -16.57
C VAL A 25 -39.38 -9.26 -15.31
N ILE A 26 -40.16 -9.02 -14.25
CA ILE A 26 -39.64 -8.57 -12.95
C ILE A 26 -38.68 -9.60 -12.36
N LEU A 27 -39.02 -10.89 -12.37
CA LEU A 27 -38.17 -11.95 -11.83
C LEU A 27 -36.86 -12.08 -12.62
N VAL A 28 -36.92 -12.03 -13.95
CA VAL A 28 -35.73 -12.01 -14.82
C VAL A 28 -34.88 -10.78 -14.53
N LEU A 29 -35.50 -9.61 -14.34
CA LEU A 29 -34.79 -8.37 -14.02
C LEU A 29 -34.09 -8.46 -12.64
N ILE A 30 -34.78 -8.96 -11.61
CA ILE A 30 -34.19 -9.19 -10.28
C ILE A 30 -33.06 -10.22 -10.36
N PHE A 31 -33.25 -11.29 -11.15
CA PHE A 31 -32.23 -12.30 -11.38
C PHE A 31 -30.99 -11.69 -12.08
N CYS A 32 -31.18 -10.89 -13.12
CA CYS A 32 -30.08 -10.20 -13.80
C CYS A 32 -29.33 -9.24 -12.87
N LEU A 33 -30.04 -8.50 -12.00
CA LEU A 33 -29.43 -7.60 -11.01
C LEU A 33 -28.66 -8.34 -9.91
N LYS A 34 -29.17 -9.49 -9.44
CA LYS A 34 -28.52 -10.28 -8.38
C LYS A 34 -27.41 -11.21 -8.89
N VAL A 35 -27.49 -11.71 -10.13
CA VAL A 35 -26.57 -12.74 -10.62
C VAL A 35 -25.52 -12.17 -11.57
N VAL A 36 -25.83 -11.08 -12.27
CA VAL A 36 -24.97 -10.45 -13.28
C VAL A 36 -24.44 -11.51 -14.27
N PRO A 37 -25.33 -12.10 -15.10
CA PRO A 37 -24.99 -13.28 -15.90
C PRO A 37 -23.88 -13.02 -16.94
N SER A 38 -23.75 -11.78 -17.41
CA SER A 38 -22.67 -11.34 -18.31
C SER A 38 -21.29 -11.37 -17.66
N GLY A 39 -21.21 -11.39 -16.33
CA GLY A 39 -19.95 -11.20 -15.60
C GLY A 39 -19.45 -9.75 -15.60
N LYS A 40 -20.24 -8.78 -16.12
CA LYS A 40 -19.87 -7.36 -16.18
C LYS A 40 -20.95 -6.48 -15.56
N ALA A 41 -20.55 -5.51 -14.75
CA ALA A 41 -21.45 -4.50 -14.19
C ALA A 41 -20.77 -3.12 -14.13
N SER A 42 -21.57 -2.06 -14.22
CA SER A 42 -21.08 -0.68 -14.14
C SER A 42 -21.95 0.11 -13.16
N TYR A 43 -21.30 0.77 -12.21
CA TYR A 43 -21.95 1.57 -11.17
C TYR A 43 -21.40 3.00 -11.22
N LYS A 44 -22.29 3.98 -11.05
CA LYS A 44 -21.94 5.39 -11.15
C LYS A 44 -22.57 6.17 -10.01
N LYS A 45 -21.75 6.89 -9.24
CA LYS A 45 -22.18 7.81 -8.19
C LYS A 45 -21.83 9.23 -8.61
N THR A 46 -22.86 10.06 -8.71
CA THR A 46 -22.77 11.51 -8.99
C THR A 46 -23.44 12.28 -7.85
N TRP A 47 -22.89 13.41 -7.46
CA TRP A 47 -23.44 14.23 -6.36
C TRP A 47 -24.49 15.25 -6.79
N THR A 48 -24.71 15.48 -8.09
CA THR A 48 -25.73 16.43 -8.58
C THR A 48 -27.13 15.85 -8.75
N ASN A 49 -27.25 14.56 -9.08
CA ASN A 49 -28.52 13.92 -9.38
C ASN A 49 -28.78 12.75 -8.43
N ASN A 50 -29.74 12.93 -7.51
CA ASN A 50 -30.07 11.94 -6.48
C ASN A 50 -30.99 10.80 -6.94
N PHE A 51 -31.65 10.93 -8.10
CA PHE A 51 -32.73 10.00 -8.52
C PHE A 51 -32.22 8.69 -9.15
N PHE A 52 -31.02 8.71 -9.74
CA PHE A 52 -30.37 7.54 -10.37
C PHE A 52 -28.95 7.29 -9.83
N SER A 53 -28.56 7.97 -8.74
CA SER A 53 -27.26 7.70 -8.12
C SER A 53 -27.31 6.31 -7.48
N ALA A 54 -26.17 5.62 -7.53
CA ALA A 54 -25.88 4.30 -6.96
C ALA A 54 -26.09 4.18 -5.42
N ARG A 55 -27.19 4.72 -4.87
CA ARG A 55 -27.61 4.61 -3.47
C ARG A 55 -27.70 3.13 -3.11
N GLY A 56 -26.92 2.72 -2.11
CA GLY A 56 -26.84 1.35 -1.63
C GLY A 56 -25.72 0.49 -2.24
N THR A 57 -25.08 0.90 -3.34
CA THR A 57 -23.92 0.14 -3.88
C THR A 57 -22.58 0.78 -3.55
N MET A 58 -22.50 2.10 -3.42
CA MET A 58 -21.34 2.77 -2.82
C MET A 58 -21.76 3.42 -1.50
N LEU A 59 -21.36 2.81 -0.39
CA LEU A 59 -21.68 3.27 0.96
C LEU A 59 -20.98 4.59 1.29
N ASP A 60 -21.37 5.20 2.41
CA ASP A 60 -20.90 6.52 2.81
C ASP A 60 -19.38 6.57 3.01
N PHE A 61 -18.83 7.71 2.63
CA PHE A 61 -17.42 8.02 2.77
C PHE A 61 -17.12 8.31 4.25
N ARG A 62 -16.00 7.79 4.75
CA ARG A 62 -15.62 7.88 6.16
C ARG A 62 -14.12 8.19 6.32
N PRO A 63 -13.69 8.77 7.44
CA PRO A 63 -14.50 9.36 8.51
C PRO A 63 -15.26 10.61 8.05
N GLY A 64 -16.47 10.84 8.58
CA GLY A 64 -17.29 12.00 8.21
C GLY A 64 -16.66 13.35 8.55
N ILE A 65 -15.82 13.42 9.58
CA ILE A 65 -15.08 14.63 9.97
C ILE A 65 -14.10 15.10 8.89
N ARG A 66 -13.69 14.22 7.97
CA ARG A 66 -12.79 14.54 6.84
C ARG A 66 -13.52 15.04 5.60
N LEU A 67 -14.85 15.21 5.71
CA LEU A 67 -15.73 15.59 4.63
C LEU A 67 -16.48 16.88 4.99
N ASP A 68 -16.59 17.79 4.03
CA ASP A 68 -17.47 18.95 4.19
C ASP A 68 -18.88 18.61 3.69
N SER A 69 -19.81 18.46 4.63
CA SER A 69 -21.22 18.10 4.38
C SER A 69 -22.04 19.24 3.74
N LYS A 70 -21.50 20.46 3.64
CA LYS A 70 -22.20 21.61 3.04
C LYS A 70 -22.17 21.58 1.50
N ALA A 71 -21.23 20.86 0.90
CA ALA A 71 -21.10 20.77 -0.56
C ALA A 71 -22.21 19.87 -1.15
N LYS A 72 -23.16 20.47 -1.87
CA LYS A 72 -24.29 19.73 -2.47
C LYS A 72 -24.01 19.18 -3.88
N SER A 73 -22.99 19.67 -4.58
CA SER A 73 -22.78 19.37 -6.01
C SER A 73 -21.58 18.46 -6.31
N TYR A 74 -20.77 18.15 -5.30
CA TYR A 74 -19.60 17.27 -5.30
C TYR A 74 -19.30 16.82 -3.86
N LEU A 75 -18.53 15.75 -3.69
CA LEU A 75 -17.96 15.37 -2.39
C LEU A 75 -16.70 16.20 -2.15
N LYS A 76 -16.70 17.00 -1.09
CA LYS A 76 -15.54 17.80 -0.70
C LYS A 76 -14.75 17.07 0.39
N ILE A 77 -13.56 16.59 0.05
CA ILE A 77 -12.60 15.97 0.96
C ILE A 77 -11.67 17.07 1.46
N ILE A 78 -11.64 17.28 2.77
CA ILE A 78 -10.86 18.33 3.44
C ILE A 78 -9.73 17.77 4.30
N ALA A 79 -9.65 16.45 4.43
CA ALA A 79 -8.56 15.76 5.12
C ALA A 79 -8.44 14.31 4.65
N GLU A 80 -7.28 13.70 4.84
CA GLU A 80 -7.02 12.33 4.42
C GLU A 80 -6.86 11.34 5.60
N PRO A 81 -6.86 10.02 5.33
CA PRO A 81 -7.46 9.36 4.17
C PRO A 81 -9.00 9.31 4.23
N VAL A 82 -9.67 9.12 3.09
CA VAL A 82 -11.12 8.89 3.04
C VAL A 82 -11.43 7.51 2.47
N TYR A 83 -12.15 6.71 3.23
CA TYR A 83 -12.56 5.35 2.88
C TYR A 83 -13.97 5.33 2.30
N PHE A 84 -14.22 4.40 1.38
CA PHE A 84 -15.57 4.05 0.95
C PHE A 84 -15.67 2.57 0.61
N ASN A 85 -16.87 2.01 0.76
CA ASN A 85 -17.14 0.62 0.45
C ASN A 85 -18.01 0.50 -0.80
N PHE A 86 -17.71 -0.51 -1.61
CA PHE A 86 -18.41 -0.82 -2.85
C PHE A 86 -19.00 -2.22 -2.79
N TYR A 87 -20.33 -2.31 -2.73
CA TYR A 87 -21.09 -3.55 -2.77
C TYR A 87 -21.08 -4.13 -4.17
N THR A 88 -20.89 -5.44 -4.24
CA THR A 88 -21.10 -6.23 -5.45
C THR A 88 -22.02 -7.40 -5.14
N PRO A 89 -22.91 -7.82 -6.06
CA PRO A 89 -23.78 -8.97 -5.78
C PRO A 89 -23.05 -10.32 -5.85
N ARG A 90 -21.80 -10.32 -6.34
CA ARG A 90 -20.92 -11.49 -6.49
C ARG A 90 -19.47 -11.04 -6.57
N SER A 91 -18.54 -11.97 -6.41
CA SER A 91 -17.13 -11.71 -6.67
C SER A 91 -16.84 -11.47 -8.16
N PHE A 92 -15.93 -10.53 -8.40
CA PHE A 92 -15.36 -10.17 -9.69
C PHE A 92 -13.84 -10.31 -9.63
N SER A 93 -13.17 -10.33 -10.79
CA SER A 93 -11.71 -10.46 -10.88
C SER A 93 -11.01 -9.13 -11.16
N LYS A 94 -11.72 -8.14 -11.71
CA LYS A 94 -11.15 -6.84 -12.08
C LYS A 94 -12.13 -5.71 -11.78
N ALA A 95 -11.60 -4.58 -11.33
CA ALA A 95 -12.33 -3.31 -11.26
C ALA A 95 -11.55 -2.24 -12.03
N LYS A 96 -12.26 -1.47 -12.86
CA LYS A 96 -11.80 -0.22 -13.42
C LYS A 96 -12.56 0.93 -12.77
N ILE A 97 -11.84 1.81 -12.09
CA ILE A 97 -12.40 2.95 -11.37
C ILE A 97 -12.02 4.21 -12.12
N THR A 98 -13.02 4.99 -12.51
CA THR A 98 -12.82 6.31 -13.12
C THR A 98 -13.36 7.37 -12.18
N ILE A 99 -12.52 8.33 -11.83
CA ILE A 99 -12.88 9.44 -10.94
C ILE A 99 -12.79 10.73 -11.75
N LYS A 100 -13.87 11.52 -11.68
CA LYS A 100 -13.91 12.90 -12.17
C LYS A 100 -13.87 13.84 -10.98
N TYR A 101 -12.87 14.70 -10.94
CA TYR A 101 -12.58 15.53 -9.78
C TYR A 101 -11.99 16.88 -10.21
N PHE A 102 -11.82 17.77 -9.24
CA PHE A 102 -11.00 18.96 -9.35
C PHE A 102 -10.30 19.13 -8.01
N ASP A 103 -9.10 19.66 -8.02
CA ASP A 103 -8.25 19.81 -6.85
C ASP A 103 -7.98 21.29 -6.60
N ASN A 104 -8.23 21.73 -5.37
CA ASN A 104 -7.70 22.98 -4.83
C ASN A 104 -6.66 22.63 -3.78
N LEU A 105 -5.61 21.94 -4.25
CA LEU A 105 -4.57 21.36 -3.40
C LEU A 105 -3.34 22.26 -3.37
N ALA A 106 -2.82 22.50 -2.16
CA ALA A 106 -1.56 23.21 -1.93
C ALA A 106 -0.37 22.51 -2.61
N GLU A 107 0.76 23.22 -2.77
CA GLU A 107 1.98 22.64 -3.36
C GLU A 107 2.53 21.46 -2.55
N ALA A 108 2.39 21.52 -1.22
CA ALA A 108 2.76 20.43 -0.30
C ALA A 108 1.85 19.18 -0.38
N THR A 109 0.79 19.21 -1.21
CA THR A 109 -0.13 18.08 -1.45
C THR A 109 -0.26 17.73 -2.94
N PRO A 110 0.85 17.39 -3.63
CA PRO A 110 0.86 17.24 -5.08
C PRO A 110 0.31 15.89 -5.58
N ILE A 111 0.11 14.93 -4.68
CA ILE A 111 -0.21 13.53 -4.99
C ILE A 111 -1.65 13.20 -4.59
N ILE A 112 -2.35 12.44 -5.44
CA ILE A 112 -3.67 11.85 -5.15
C ILE A 112 -3.59 10.37 -5.52
N GLU A 113 -4.00 9.50 -4.62
CA GLU A 113 -3.96 8.05 -4.79
C GLU A 113 -5.31 7.41 -4.47
N LEU A 114 -5.57 6.29 -5.13
CA LEU A 114 -6.72 5.43 -4.84
C LEU A 114 -6.18 4.05 -4.48
N GLY A 115 -6.59 3.53 -3.34
CA GLY A 115 -6.16 2.23 -2.85
C GLY A 115 -7.30 1.23 -2.74
N LEU A 116 -6.96 -0.04 -2.90
CA LEU A 116 -7.85 -1.19 -2.69
C LEU A 116 -7.32 -2.04 -1.53
N LEU A 117 -8.19 -2.38 -0.57
CA LEU A 117 -7.82 -3.21 0.57
C LEU A 117 -7.45 -4.64 0.12
N LYS A 118 -6.24 -5.09 0.47
CA LYS A 118 -5.69 -6.41 0.18
C LYS A 118 -5.51 -7.20 1.46
N GLY A 119 -5.94 -8.47 1.44
CA GLY A 119 -5.83 -9.37 2.60
C GLY A 119 -6.72 -8.95 3.77
N GLY A 120 -7.19 -9.91 4.56
CA GLY A 120 -8.08 -9.64 5.70
C GLY A 120 -7.40 -9.08 6.95
N LEU A 121 -6.07 -8.86 6.90
CA LEU A 121 -5.27 -8.42 8.05
C LEU A 121 -4.88 -6.94 7.86
N ASN A 122 -5.18 -6.13 8.87
CA ASN A 122 -4.60 -4.81 9.15
C ASN A 122 -4.50 -3.81 7.98
N GLY A 123 -5.63 -3.42 7.38
CA GLY A 123 -5.70 -2.15 6.64
C GLY A 123 -4.67 -1.98 5.50
N ASN A 124 -4.18 -3.06 4.91
CA ASN A 124 -3.17 -3.01 3.86
C ASN A 124 -3.80 -2.64 2.50
N TYR A 125 -3.65 -1.38 2.08
CA TYR A 125 -4.19 -0.91 0.81
C TYR A 125 -3.14 -0.94 -0.30
N GLU A 126 -3.45 -1.56 -1.44
CA GLU A 126 -2.70 -1.39 -2.69
C GLU A 126 -3.04 -0.03 -3.29
N LEU A 127 -2.23 0.99 -3.03
CA LEU A 127 -2.38 2.35 -3.55
C LEU A 127 -1.90 2.44 -5.01
N LYS A 128 -2.68 3.14 -5.85
CA LYS A 128 -2.31 3.48 -7.23
C LYS A 128 -2.48 4.98 -7.48
N PRO A 129 -1.59 5.58 -8.28
CA PRO A 129 -1.53 7.01 -8.47
C PRO A 129 -2.63 7.50 -9.40
N LEU A 130 -3.48 8.37 -8.88
CA LEU A 130 -4.53 9.04 -9.64
C LEU A 130 -4.01 10.36 -10.22
N GLN A 131 -3.19 11.07 -9.44
CA GLN A 131 -2.48 12.27 -9.84
C GLN A 131 -1.12 12.37 -9.15
N ASN A 132 -0.12 12.87 -9.86
CA ASN A 132 1.13 13.33 -9.27
C ASN A 132 1.56 14.60 -10.02
N LYS A 133 1.34 15.78 -9.39
CA LYS A 133 1.69 17.08 -9.98
C LYS A 133 3.20 17.21 -10.22
N ILE A 134 4.03 16.64 -9.34
CA ILE A 134 5.49 16.67 -9.48
C ILE A 134 5.90 16.05 -10.81
N ILE A 135 5.40 14.85 -11.12
CA ILE A 135 5.71 14.18 -12.40
C ILE A 135 5.09 14.92 -13.59
N ASP A 136 3.88 15.45 -13.43
CA ASP A 136 3.24 16.23 -14.47
C ASP A 136 4.06 17.48 -14.83
N ASP A 137 4.66 18.14 -13.83
CA ASP A 137 5.50 19.32 -14.02
C ASP A 137 6.88 18.94 -14.57
N LEU A 138 7.50 17.86 -14.07
CA LEU A 138 8.78 17.34 -14.56
C LEU A 138 8.74 16.94 -16.04
N LYS A 139 7.59 16.49 -16.56
CA LYS A 139 7.45 16.17 -18.00
C LYS A 139 7.71 17.36 -18.93
N PHE A 140 7.66 18.59 -18.41
CA PHE A 140 7.95 19.80 -19.18
C PHE A 140 9.41 20.22 -19.11
N SER A 141 10.15 19.79 -18.08
CA SER A 141 11.54 20.21 -17.85
C SER A 141 12.55 19.10 -18.08
N TRP A 142 12.17 17.83 -17.97
CA TRP A 142 13.03 16.66 -18.17
C TRP A 142 12.69 15.95 -19.48
N ASP A 143 13.70 15.40 -20.14
CA ASP A 143 13.53 14.64 -21.36
C ASP A 143 12.79 13.33 -21.08
N ARG A 144 11.85 12.98 -21.97
CA ARG A 144 10.96 11.84 -21.81
C ARG A 144 11.35 10.71 -22.73
N ILE A 145 11.52 9.52 -22.15
CA ILE A 145 11.56 8.26 -22.87
C ILE A 145 10.25 7.53 -22.56
N VAL A 146 9.49 7.20 -23.60
CA VAL A 146 8.31 6.36 -23.47
C VAL A 146 8.70 4.98 -23.93
N ASP A 147 8.66 4.03 -23.01
CA ASP A 147 8.81 2.63 -23.38
C ASP A 147 7.46 2.07 -23.85
N ASP A 148 7.51 1.06 -24.72
CA ASP A 148 6.33 0.42 -25.33
C ASP A 148 5.43 -0.29 -24.28
N GLY A 149 5.95 -0.48 -23.05
CA GLY A 149 5.31 -1.15 -21.91
C GLY A 149 4.52 -0.26 -20.93
N GLU A 150 4.19 0.98 -21.29
CA GLU A 150 3.49 1.96 -20.42
C GLU A 150 4.34 2.60 -19.30
N THR A 151 5.63 2.26 -19.20
CA THR A 151 6.56 2.91 -18.26
C THR A 151 7.00 4.28 -18.79
N LEU A 152 6.87 5.27 -17.92
CA LEU A 152 7.42 6.61 -18.09
C LEU A 152 8.82 6.65 -17.50
N ILE A 153 9.81 6.96 -18.33
CA ILE A 153 11.16 7.29 -17.88
C ILE A 153 11.39 8.77 -18.17
N LEU A 154 11.76 9.53 -17.14
CA LEU A 154 12.23 10.90 -17.27
C LEU A 154 13.72 10.93 -16.96
N GLN A 155 14.49 11.63 -17.78
CA GLN A 155 15.92 11.86 -17.58
C GLN A 155 16.16 13.37 -17.50
N ARG A 156 16.91 13.81 -16.49
CA ARG A 156 17.21 15.23 -16.29
C ARG A 156 18.03 15.79 -17.45
N GLU A 157 19.01 15.02 -17.90
CA GLU A 157 19.83 15.31 -19.07
C GLU A 157 19.53 14.24 -20.13
N LYS A 158 19.45 14.66 -21.40
CA LYS A 158 19.21 13.74 -22.50
C LYS A 158 20.45 12.89 -22.78
N ILE A 159 20.44 11.67 -22.27
CA ILE A 159 21.50 10.67 -22.46
C ILE A 159 21.02 9.56 -23.39
N TYR A 160 19.87 8.96 -23.09
CA TYR A 160 19.31 7.85 -23.86
C TYR A 160 18.24 8.31 -24.83
N ASN A 161 18.13 7.64 -25.99
CA ASN A 161 17.11 7.95 -26.99
C ASN A 161 15.88 7.06 -26.91
N ASN A 162 16.01 5.86 -26.32
CA ASN A 162 14.93 4.88 -26.23
C ASN A 162 15.03 4.04 -24.94
N GLY A 163 13.94 3.34 -24.61
CA GLY A 163 13.83 2.54 -23.38
C GLY A 163 14.72 1.29 -23.36
N LEU A 164 15.11 0.76 -24.53
CA LEU A 164 15.95 -0.43 -24.62
C LEU A 164 17.39 -0.11 -24.20
N GLU A 165 17.95 1.00 -24.68
CA GLU A 165 19.27 1.50 -24.27
C GLU A 165 19.31 1.75 -22.75
N PHE A 166 18.31 2.48 -22.23
CA PHE A 166 18.20 2.75 -20.80
C PHE A 166 18.11 1.46 -19.98
N SER A 167 17.24 0.53 -20.38
CA SER A 167 17.03 -0.73 -19.66
C SER A 167 18.28 -1.61 -19.61
N ALA A 168 19.08 -1.62 -20.68
CA ALA A 168 20.35 -2.35 -20.72
C ALA A 168 21.32 -1.82 -19.65
N ASP A 169 21.62 -0.51 -19.66
CA ASP A 169 22.56 0.08 -18.71
C ASP A 169 22.01 0.12 -17.27
N PHE A 170 20.69 0.26 -17.11
CA PHE A 170 20.03 0.14 -15.81
C PHE A 170 20.22 -1.25 -15.20
N SER A 171 20.01 -2.31 -15.99
CA SER A 171 20.15 -3.70 -15.53
C SER A 171 21.59 -4.08 -15.20
N GLU A 172 22.55 -3.47 -15.91
CA GLU A 172 23.98 -3.68 -15.68
C GLU A 172 24.55 -2.77 -14.58
N GLY A 173 23.76 -1.84 -14.04
CA GLY A 173 24.20 -0.93 -12.99
C GLY A 173 25.11 0.20 -13.48
N ARG A 174 25.09 0.49 -14.78
CA ARG A 174 26.02 1.40 -15.48
C ARG A 174 25.36 2.69 -15.97
N LEU A 175 24.28 3.13 -15.33
CA LEU A 175 23.63 4.39 -15.70
C LEU A 175 24.62 5.56 -15.64
N GLU A 176 24.71 6.30 -16.75
CA GLU A 176 25.52 7.52 -16.83
C GLU A 176 25.00 8.60 -15.86
N ASN A 177 25.90 9.43 -15.34
CA ASN A 177 25.65 10.41 -14.27
C ASN A 177 25.19 9.82 -12.91
N CYS A 178 25.33 8.51 -12.71
CA CYS A 178 25.01 7.83 -11.44
C CYS A 178 26.27 7.31 -10.75
N VAL A 179 26.92 8.16 -9.96
CA VAL A 179 28.08 7.74 -9.15
C VAL A 179 27.61 6.71 -8.12
N GLY A 180 28.06 5.45 -8.24
CA GLY A 180 27.60 4.34 -7.41
C GLY A 180 26.41 3.54 -7.98
N GLY A 181 26.04 3.77 -9.24
CA GLY A 181 25.00 3.02 -9.95
C GLY A 181 23.57 3.51 -9.66
N PRO A 182 22.53 2.79 -10.13
CA PRO A 182 21.15 3.27 -10.12
C PRO A 182 20.61 3.65 -8.73
N LEU A 183 21.12 3.05 -7.66
CA LEU A 183 20.69 3.34 -6.28
C LEU A 183 20.94 4.80 -5.86
N SER A 184 21.94 5.47 -6.43
CA SER A 184 22.30 6.84 -6.04
C SER A 184 21.51 7.94 -6.75
N CYS A 185 20.93 7.63 -7.91
CA CYS A 185 20.42 8.63 -8.84
C CYS A 185 19.00 8.34 -9.37
N ALA A 186 18.54 7.08 -9.30
CA ALA A 186 17.24 6.69 -9.82
C ALA A 186 16.18 6.83 -8.73
N VAL A 187 15.02 7.34 -9.13
CA VAL A 187 13.87 7.51 -8.24
C VAL A 187 12.64 6.85 -8.85
N PHE A 188 11.90 6.10 -8.05
CA PHE A 188 10.74 5.33 -8.48
C PHE A 188 9.44 5.89 -7.96
N TYR A 189 8.43 5.96 -8.83
CA TYR A 189 7.06 6.28 -8.43
C TYR A 189 6.07 5.27 -8.99
N ASN A 190 5.46 4.45 -8.14
CA ASN A 190 4.56 3.37 -8.56
C ASN A 190 5.17 2.51 -9.69
N TYR A 191 6.46 2.20 -9.59
CA TYR A 191 7.20 1.38 -10.53
C TYR A 191 7.55 0.06 -9.86
N ASN A 192 7.32 -1.05 -10.57
CA ASN A 192 7.71 -2.37 -10.09
C ASN A 192 9.21 -2.51 -10.29
N ASN A 193 9.93 -2.69 -9.19
CA ASN A 193 11.37 -2.71 -9.23
C ASN A 193 11.91 -4.05 -9.74
N ASP A 194 12.43 -4.04 -10.97
CA ASP A 194 13.18 -5.15 -11.56
C ASP A 194 14.71 -4.98 -11.39
N TYR A 195 15.14 -3.97 -10.62
CA TYR A 195 16.55 -3.77 -10.28
C TYR A 195 17.09 -4.96 -9.49
N LYS A 196 18.15 -5.56 -10.02
CA LYS A 196 18.94 -6.55 -9.30
C LYS A 196 20.02 -5.85 -8.52
N TYR A 197 19.99 -6.02 -7.20
CA TYR A 197 20.98 -5.44 -6.32
C TYR A 197 22.38 -5.94 -6.68
N GLN A 198 23.30 -5.01 -6.92
CA GLN A 198 24.71 -5.31 -7.16
C GLN A 198 25.52 -4.89 -5.94
N ALA A 199 26.05 -5.85 -5.20
CA ALA A 199 26.83 -5.56 -4.02
C ALA A 199 28.21 -4.99 -4.39
N PRO A 200 28.74 -4.04 -3.60
CA PRO A 200 30.13 -3.64 -3.66
C PRO A 200 31.06 -4.86 -3.52
N ALA A 201 32.17 -4.87 -4.27
CA ALA A 201 33.17 -5.93 -4.19
C ALA A 201 33.74 -6.04 -2.75
N ASN A 202 33.87 -7.26 -2.24
CA ASN A 202 34.42 -7.60 -0.91
C ASN A 202 33.60 -7.19 0.32
N ASN A 203 32.27 -7.28 0.25
CA ASN A 203 31.43 -7.15 1.44
C ASN A 203 31.51 -8.39 2.35
N LEU A 204 32.38 -8.35 3.35
CA LEU A 204 32.40 -9.32 4.44
C LEU A 204 31.20 -9.11 5.37
N THR A 205 30.44 -10.18 5.55
CA THR A 205 29.28 -10.25 6.45
C THR A 205 29.66 -11.04 7.70
N ARG A 206 29.10 -10.67 8.86
CA ARG A 206 29.20 -11.45 10.10
C ARG A 206 27.81 -11.74 10.65
N SER A 207 27.69 -12.76 11.48
CA SER A 207 26.43 -13.01 12.17
C SER A 207 26.11 -11.88 13.16
N VAL A 208 24.83 -11.51 13.25
CA VAL A 208 24.31 -10.50 14.17
C VAL A 208 23.05 -11.03 14.84
N LYS A 209 22.85 -10.65 16.11
CA LYS A 209 21.59 -10.82 16.81
C LYS A 209 21.07 -9.45 17.22
N ILE A 210 19.95 -9.06 16.65
CA ILE A 210 19.23 -7.83 16.97
C ILE A 210 18.32 -8.14 18.16
N ASN A 211 18.64 -7.58 19.34
CA ASN A 211 17.84 -7.71 20.56
C ASN A 211 16.90 -6.52 20.78
N GLN A 212 16.82 -5.59 19.81
CA GLN A 212 15.85 -4.51 19.86
C GLN A 212 14.47 -5.08 19.54
N ALA A 213 13.62 -5.22 20.57
CA ALA A 213 12.26 -5.70 20.39
C ALA A 213 11.44 -4.71 19.53
N LEU A 214 10.66 -5.24 18.59
CA LEU A 214 9.86 -4.48 17.62
C LEU A 214 8.38 -4.89 17.66
N ARG A 215 7.46 -3.98 17.32
CA ARG A 215 6.02 -4.21 17.41
C ARG A 215 5.29 -4.37 16.08
N GLY A 216 4.62 -5.50 15.92
CA GLY A 216 3.78 -5.83 14.77
C GLY A 216 4.55 -5.97 13.46
N GLU A 217 3.89 -5.64 12.35
CA GLU A 217 4.47 -5.82 11.03
C GLU A 217 5.73 -4.98 10.78
N HIS A 218 6.69 -5.59 10.11
CA HIS A 218 7.97 -4.99 9.71
C HIS A 218 8.43 -5.55 8.36
N GLN A 219 9.15 -4.73 7.62
CA GLN A 219 9.86 -5.15 6.42
C GLN A 219 11.33 -4.75 6.55
N PHE A 220 12.23 -5.65 6.16
CA PHE A 220 13.64 -5.33 6.06
C PHE A 220 14.28 -6.05 4.87
N PHE A 221 15.46 -5.57 4.51
CA PHE A 221 16.31 -6.18 3.51
C PHE A 221 17.55 -6.71 4.19
N ASN A 222 17.96 -7.91 3.80
CA ASN A 222 19.17 -8.54 4.30
C ASN A 222 20.01 -9.03 3.13
N TYR A 223 21.26 -8.57 3.09
CA TYR A 223 22.22 -9.02 2.09
C TYR A 223 22.97 -10.24 2.62
N PHE A 224 22.95 -11.33 1.85
CA PHE A 224 23.79 -12.48 2.12
C PHE A 224 24.87 -12.59 1.05
N ASN A 225 26.12 -12.68 1.50
CA ASN A 225 27.20 -13.11 0.62
C ASN A 225 27.02 -14.59 0.24
N GLN A 226 27.82 -15.09 -0.69
CA GLN A 226 27.81 -16.48 -1.10
C GLN A 226 27.99 -17.44 0.09
N GLY A 227 27.13 -18.47 0.18
CA GLY A 227 27.26 -19.53 1.18
C GLY A 227 25.96 -19.87 1.91
N LYS A 228 26.05 -20.53 3.06
CA LYS A 228 24.87 -20.83 3.90
C LYS A 228 24.40 -19.56 4.61
N TRP A 229 23.10 -19.31 4.57
CA TRP A 229 22.47 -18.24 5.33
C TRP A 229 21.45 -18.80 6.32
N PHE A 230 21.19 -18.03 7.39
CA PHE A 230 20.07 -18.28 8.29
C PHE A 230 19.42 -16.97 8.74
N LEU A 231 18.13 -17.09 9.07
CA LEU A 231 17.31 -16.04 9.67
C LEU A 231 16.42 -16.67 10.73
N ASN A 232 16.55 -16.20 11.96
CA ASN A 232 15.84 -16.74 13.10
C ASN A 232 15.07 -15.62 13.79
N PHE A 233 13.83 -15.90 14.17
CA PHE A 233 12.93 -14.94 14.79
C PHE A 233 12.36 -15.53 16.07
N ASP A 234 12.28 -14.71 17.11
CA ASP A 234 11.52 -15.00 18.32
C ASP A 234 10.38 -14.00 18.43
N PHE A 235 9.16 -14.47 18.69
CA PHE A 235 7.95 -13.67 18.81
C PHE A 235 7.31 -13.84 20.17
N ARG A 236 6.63 -12.80 20.66
CA ARG A 236 5.82 -12.82 21.88
C ARG A 236 4.47 -12.15 21.62
N ASP A 237 3.40 -12.77 22.06
CA ASP A 237 2.04 -12.24 21.97
C ASP A 237 1.63 -11.55 23.30
N LEU A 238 1.18 -10.30 23.20
CA LEU A 238 0.70 -9.50 24.33
C LEU A 238 -0.73 -9.86 24.79
N ASN A 239 -1.44 -10.71 24.04
CA ASN A 239 -2.82 -11.15 24.25
C ASN A 239 -3.80 -9.99 24.44
N LEU A 240 -3.60 -8.89 23.70
CA LEU A 240 -4.45 -7.70 23.81
C LEU A 240 -5.75 -7.82 23.02
N ASN A 241 -5.80 -8.69 22.01
CA ASN A 241 -6.96 -8.89 21.14
C ASN A 241 -7.50 -10.32 21.25
N SER A 242 -8.81 -10.48 21.04
CA SER A 242 -9.51 -11.78 21.16
C SER A 242 -9.54 -12.61 19.85
N GLY A 243 -8.75 -12.23 18.84
CA GLY A 243 -8.72 -12.86 17.52
C GLY A 243 -7.69 -13.99 17.42
N GLN A 244 -7.83 -14.87 16.41
CA GLN A 244 -6.73 -15.75 16.03
C GLN A 244 -5.60 -14.89 15.45
N GLU A 245 -4.51 -14.78 16.18
CA GLU A 245 -3.32 -14.09 15.73
C GLU A 245 -2.52 -15.00 14.80
N ILE A 246 -2.13 -14.43 13.66
CA ILE A 246 -1.30 -15.11 12.67
C ILE A 246 -0.06 -14.26 12.47
N VAL A 247 1.10 -14.82 12.84
CA VAL A 247 2.39 -14.28 12.42
C VAL A 247 2.79 -15.00 11.15
N LYS A 248 3.10 -14.26 10.09
CA LYS A 248 3.59 -14.84 8.83
C LYS A 248 4.86 -14.14 8.38
N VAL A 249 5.93 -14.89 8.24
CA VAL A 249 7.21 -14.39 7.71
C VAL A 249 7.38 -14.90 6.29
N ASN A 250 7.57 -13.98 5.35
CA ASN A 250 7.83 -14.26 3.95
C ASN A 250 9.22 -13.75 3.59
N ILE A 251 9.99 -14.59 2.90
CA ILE A 251 11.32 -14.25 2.39
C ILE A 251 11.24 -14.30 0.87
N TYR A 252 11.69 -13.22 0.24
CA TYR A 252 11.70 -13.06 -1.21
C TYR A 252 13.11 -12.82 -1.72
N LEU A 253 13.40 -13.34 -2.91
CA LEU A 253 14.57 -13.05 -3.73
C LEU A 253 14.06 -12.58 -5.09
N ASP A 254 14.50 -11.41 -5.56
CA ASP A 254 14.05 -10.81 -6.83
C ASP A 254 12.51 -10.81 -6.99
N ASN A 255 11.80 -10.38 -5.94
CA ASN A 255 10.33 -10.39 -5.82
C ASN A 255 9.66 -11.78 -5.85
N ASN A 256 10.41 -12.87 -5.99
CA ASN A 256 9.88 -14.23 -5.93
C ASN A 256 9.89 -14.73 -4.48
N LEU A 257 8.75 -15.28 -4.02
CA LEU A 257 8.64 -15.88 -2.70
C LEU A 257 9.44 -17.18 -2.66
N ILE A 258 10.50 -17.23 -1.86
CA ILE A 258 11.38 -18.41 -1.75
C ILE A 258 11.13 -19.21 -0.46
N ALA A 259 10.63 -18.56 0.59
CA ALA A 259 10.28 -19.21 1.84
C ALA A 259 9.13 -18.47 2.52
N SER A 260 8.24 -19.23 3.16
CA SER A 260 7.13 -18.70 3.95
C SER A 260 6.86 -19.64 5.09
N GLN A 261 6.81 -19.12 6.31
CA GLN A 261 6.34 -19.85 7.48
C GLN A 261 5.34 -18.98 8.24
N ASN A 262 4.42 -19.62 8.96
CA ASN A 262 3.44 -18.94 9.78
C ASN A 262 3.30 -19.62 11.15
N LEU A 263 2.97 -18.81 12.15
CA LEU A 263 2.51 -19.25 13.46
C LEU A 263 1.02 -18.91 13.54
N THR A 264 0.20 -19.87 13.97
CA THR A 264 -1.25 -19.66 14.17
C THR A 264 -1.67 -20.20 15.53
N GLY A 265 -2.46 -19.42 16.28
CA GLY A 265 -3.28 -19.88 17.42
C GLY A 265 -2.72 -21.01 18.29
N LEU A 266 -1.76 -20.69 19.19
CA LEU A 266 -1.12 -21.59 20.16
C LEU A 266 0.02 -22.50 19.62
N ASP A 267 0.96 -21.93 18.87
CA ASP A 267 2.37 -22.39 18.88
C ASP A 267 3.26 -21.50 19.77
N LEU A 268 2.61 -20.59 20.51
CA LEU A 268 3.25 -19.70 21.47
C LEU A 268 3.19 -20.31 22.88
N ALA A 269 2.26 -21.23 23.18
CA ALA A 269 2.02 -21.76 24.52
C ALA A 269 2.81 -23.05 24.81
N THR A 270 4.14 -23.03 24.68
CA THR A 270 4.97 -24.08 25.29
C THR A 270 6.32 -23.56 25.74
N ARG A 271 6.34 -23.04 26.98
CA ARG A 271 7.41 -23.37 27.92
C ARG A 271 6.82 -23.37 29.32
N ASN A 272 6.51 -24.58 29.80
CA ASN A 272 6.18 -24.95 31.18
C ASN A 272 5.65 -23.81 32.07
N ASP A 273 4.34 -23.70 32.21
CA ASP A 273 3.79 -23.36 33.52
C ASP A 273 2.47 -24.11 33.72
N SER A 274 2.48 -24.90 34.78
CA SER A 274 1.33 -25.58 35.37
C SER A 274 0.17 -24.61 35.54
N PHE A 275 -1.02 -25.10 35.21
CA PHE A 275 -2.31 -24.50 35.52
C PHE A 275 -2.40 -24.12 37.02
N ASP A 276 -2.16 -22.85 37.33
CA ASP A 276 -2.72 -22.20 38.51
C ASP A 276 -3.41 -20.91 38.08
N ASN A 277 -4.73 -20.92 38.25
CA ASN A 277 -5.63 -19.82 37.99
C ASN A 277 -5.41 -18.74 39.06
N GLU A 278 -4.53 -17.76 38.81
CA GLU A 278 -4.67 -16.39 39.36
C GLU A 278 -3.70 -15.34 38.78
N ASN A 279 -2.71 -15.71 37.97
CA ASN A 279 -1.85 -14.74 37.25
C ASN A 279 -1.77 -15.07 35.75
N ARG A 280 -2.61 -14.40 34.93
CA ARG A 280 -2.55 -14.50 33.46
C ARG A 280 -1.35 -13.73 32.89
N GLN A 281 -0.12 -14.19 33.16
CA GLN A 281 1.10 -13.73 32.47
C GLN A 281 1.82 -14.89 31.77
N GLY A 282 1.07 -15.78 31.11
CA GLY A 282 1.63 -16.78 30.21
C GLY A 282 2.16 -16.13 28.94
N THR A 283 3.37 -15.56 29.00
CA THR A 283 4.05 -14.99 27.83
C THR A 283 4.52 -16.11 26.94
N SER A 284 3.82 -16.23 25.83
CA SER A 284 3.92 -17.35 24.92
C SER A 284 4.94 -16.97 23.83
N ILE A 285 6.08 -17.68 23.75
CA ILE A 285 7.19 -17.39 22.82
C ILE A 285 7.14 -18.36 21.64
N GLY A 286 7.12 -17.82 20.42
CA GLY A 286 7.14 -18.61 19.19
C GLY A 286 8.39 -18.36 18.40
N GLU A 287 8.90 -19.41 17.75
CA GLU A 287 10.14 -19.34 17.00
C GLU A 287 9.90 -19.68 15.53
N LEU A 288 10.48 -18.88 14.63
CA LEU A 288 10.58 -19.23 13.21
C LEU A 288 12.04 -19.25 12.80
N ARG A 289 12.47 -20.34 12.20
CA ARG A 289 13.86 -20.56 11.79
C ARG A 289 13.91 -20.83 10.28
N PHE A 290 14.74 -20.08 9.58
CA PHE A 290 14.95 -20.19 8.14
C PHE A 290 16.43 -20.40 7.85
N SER A 291 16.73 -21.22 6.85
CA SER A 291 18.09 -21.37 6.34
C SER A 291 18.07 -21.73 4.87
N GLY A 292 19.18 -21.47 4.18
CA GLY A 292 19.34 -21.79 2.78
C GLY A 292 20.76 -21.57 2.28
N LEU A 293 20.92 -21.64 0.97
CA LEU A 293 22.15 -21.29 0.27
C LEU A 293 21.91 -20.00 -0.51
N ALA A 294 22.78 -19.01 -0.30
CA ALA A 294 22.71 -17.72 -0.95
C ALA A 294 23.44 -17.79 -2.28
N GLU A 295 22.78 -17.27 -3.32
CA GLU A 295 23.46 -16.89 -4.55
C GLU A 295 24.50 -15.81 -4.24
N LYS A 296 25.54 -15.71 -5.07
CA LYS A 296 26.64 -14.78 -4.81
C LYS A 296 26.11 -13.34 -4.82
N GLY A 297 26.09 -12.72 -3.65
CA GLY A 297 25.73 -11.32 -3.47
C GLY A 297 24.23 -11.02 -3.61
N ALA A 298 23.38 -11.88 -3.07
CA ALA A 298 21.93 -11.77 -3.19
C ALA A 298 21.30 -10.91 -2.07
N LEU A 299 20.32 -10.10 -2.46
CA LEU A 299 19.52 -9.27 -1.56
C LEU A 299 18.17 -9.92 -1.32
N TYR A 300 17.86 -10.17 -0.04
CA TYR A 300 16.61 -10.81 0.36
C TYR A 300 15.69 -9.79 1.00
N LYS A 301 14.44 -9.74 0.54
CA LYS A 301 13.37 -8.98 1.21
C LYS A 301 12.67 -9.89 2.21
N VAL A 302 12.58 -9.45 3.45
CA VAL A 302 11.83 -10.15 4.50
C VAL A 302 10.62 -9.31 4.88
N GLU A 303 9.43 -9.93 4.82
CA GLU A 303 8.17 -9.34 5.25
C GLU A 303 7.61 -10.12 6.45
N ILE A 304 7.51 -9.46 7.59
CA ILE A 304 6.84 -9.98 8.78
C ILE A 304 5.44 -9.38 8.82
N LYS A 305 4.41 -10.22 8.68
CA LYS A 305 3.01 -9.85 8.79
C LYS A 305 2.49 -10.30 10.14
N ALA A 306 2.14 -9.34 10.99
CA ALA A 306 1.69 -9.60 12.36
C ALA A 306 0.76 -8.48 12.84
N GLY A 307 -0.06 -8.78 13.86
CA GLY A 307 -0.89 -7.80 14.56
C GLY A 307 -0.07 -6.85 15.44
N ASN A 308 -0.69 -5.77 15.92
CA ASN A 308 -0.04 -4.81 16.83
C ASN A 308 0.11 -5.37 18.27
N ASP A 309 -0.46 -6.52 18.56
CA ASP A 309 -0.31 -7.35 19.76
C ASP A 309 0.95 -8.22 19.75
N ILE A 310 1.54 -8.45 18.58
CA ILE A 310 2.76 -9.24 18.43
C ILE A 310 4.01 -8.39 18.62
N ILE A 311 4.94 -8.88 19.45
CA ILE A 311 6.30 -8.38 19.58
C ILE A 311 7.26 -9.34 18.87
N ILE A 312 8.15 -8.79 18.07
CA ILE A 312 9.34 -9.46 17.54
C ILE A 312 10.44 -9.22 18.58
N GLU A 313 10.74 -10.24 19.39
CA GLU A 313 11.69 -10.13 20.50
C GLU A 313 13.14 -10.07 19.99
N SER A 314 13.46 -10.93 19.02
CA SER A 314 14.80 -10.95 18.44
C SER A 314 14.80 -11.35 16.97
N ILE A 315 15.79 -10.83 16.25
CA ILE A 315 16.11 -11.23 14.87
C ILE A 315 17.58 -11.63 14.84
N GLU A 316 17.85 -12.90 14.57
CA GLU A 316 19.21 -13.40 14.36
C GLU A 316 19.45 -13.63 12.88
N SER A 317 20.62 -13.25 12.40
CA SER A 317 21.03 -13.45 11.02
C SER A 317 22.49 -13.88 10.92
N SER A 318 22.82 -14.63 9.88
CA SER A 318 24.20 -14.87 9.45
C SER A 318 24.88 -13.64 8.82
N SER A 319 24.17 -12.52 8.64
CA SER A 319 24.70 -11.28 8.06
C SER A 319 24.28 -10.03 8.83
N ASP A 320 25.23 -9.13 9.03
CA ASP A 320 25.06 -7.82 9.66
C ASP A 320 24.65 -6.73 8.66
N GLN A 321 24.57 -7.05 7.37
CA GLN A 321 24.04 -6.15 6.34
C GLN A 321 22.52 -6.26 6.28
N LEU A 322 21.87 -5.60 7.24
CA LEU A 322 20.42 -5.58 7.39
C LEU A 322 19.92 -4.15 7.55
N VAL A 323 18.90 -3.78 6.77
CA VAL A 323 18.22 -2.48 6.89
C VAL A 323 16.70 -2.62 6.90
N PHE A 324 16.03 -1.95 7.82
CA PHE A 324 14.58 -1.87 7.90
C PHE A 324 14.03 -0.85 6.89
N ALA A 325 12.84 -1.09 6.36
CA ALA A 325 12.22 -0.25 5.34
C ALA A 325 10.80 0.15 5.74
N ASN A 326 10.40 1.37 5.34
CA ASN A 326 9.07 1.98 5.50
C ASN A 326 8.61 2.26 6.95
N LYS A 327 8.81 1.31 7.87
CA LYS A 327 8.28 1.34 9.23
C LYS A 327 9.28 0.75 10.22
N PHE A 328 9.39 1.38 11.40
CA PHE A 328 10.17 0.88 12.52
C PHE A 328 9.47 1.24 13.85
N TRP A 329 9.15 0.24 14.68
CA TRP A 329 8.40 0.44 15.93
C TRP A 329 9.03 -0.28 17.14
N PRO A 330 10.01 0.33 17.82
CA PRO A 330 10.69 -0.26 18.97
C PRO A 330 9.82 -0.28 20.22
N VAL A 331 9.89 -1.35 21.02
CA VAL A 331 9.09 -1.54 22.25
C VAL A 331 9.85 -1.17 23.52
N TYR A 332 11.14 -1.47 23.58
CA TYR A 332 12.01 -1.17 24.74
C TYR A 332 13.33 -0.61 24.25
N SER A 333 13.55 0.69 24.45
CA SER A 333 14.62 1.40 23.76
C SER A 333 14.94 2.71 24.50
N GLU A 334 15.52 2.62 25.70
CA GLU A 334 16.05 3.82 26.35
C GLU A 334 17.29 4.30 25.59
N GLY A 335 17.22 5.48 24.99
CA GLY A 335 18.35 6.08 24.29
C GLY A 335 18.75 5.38 22.99
N LEU A 336 17.79 4.78 22.27
CA LEU A 336 18.07 4.13 20.98
C LEU A 336 18.54 5.14 19.94
N LYS A 337 19.66 4.82 19.31
CA LYS A 337 20.21 5.55 18.17
C LYS A 337 20.10 4.70 16.93
N ILE A 338 19.57 5.26 15.85
CA ILE A 338 19.47 4.60 14.56
C ILE A 338 19.98 5.53 13.47
N SER A 339 20.46 4.96 12.37
CA SER A 339 20.89 5.70 11.20
C SER A 339 19.89 5.55 10.06
N THR A 340 19.60 6.62 9.34
CA THR A 340 18.67 6.61 8.21
C THR A 340 19.09 7.58 7.11
N GLU A 341 18.83 7.24 5.85
CA GLU A 341 18.99 8.17 4.72
C GLU A 341 17.75 9.06 4.51
N ALA A 342 16.66 8.81 5.22
CA ALA A 342 15.42 9.55 5.02
C ALA A 342 15.57 11.02 5.42
N LYS A 343 15.19 11.91 4.50
CA LYS A 343 15.11 13.36 4.74
C LYS A 343 13.88 13.74 5.56
N PHE A 344 12.78 13.01 5.34
CA PHE A 344 11.51 13.21 6.02
C PHE A 344 11.10 11.92 6.71
N LEU A 345 10.64 12.03 7.94
CA LEU A 345 10.07 10.90 8.67
C LEU A 345 8.91 11.37 9.55
N SER A 346 7.91 10.52 9.70
CA SER A 346 6.75 10.73 10.55
C SER A 346 6.89 9.90 11.80
N VAL A 347 6.71 10.52 12.96
CA VAL A 347 6.73 9.85 14.26
C VAL A 347 5.39 9.99 14.95
N LYS A 348 4.92 8.93 15.59
CA LYS A 348 3.72 8.96 16.43
C LYS A 348 3.82 7.96 17.56
N THR A 349 3.04 8.16 18.60
CA THR A 349 2.91 7.20 19.70
C THR A 349 1.44 6.97 20.03
N PHE A 350 1.13 5.77 20.52
CA PHE A 350 -0.18 5.43 21.08
C PHE A 350 -0.14 5.42 22.61
N GLU A 351 1.06 5.29 23.19
CA GLU A 351 1.32 5.27 24.62
C GLU A 351 1.66 6.67 25.16
N THR A 352 1.14 6.99 26.34
CA THR A 352 1.40 8.25 27.04
C THR A 352 2.82 8.34 27.60
N GLU A 353 3.38 7.21 28.01
CA GLU A 353 4.72 7.04 28.57
C GLU A 353 5.83 7.20 27.50
N SER A 354 5.44 7.14 26.23
CA SER A 354 6.30 7.29 25.07
C SER A 354 6.38 8.72 24.54
N LEU A 355 5.62 9.65 25.14
CA LEU A 355 5.74 11.09 24.88
C LEU A 355 7.10 11.60 25.38
N GLY A 356 7.69 12.54 24.65
CA GLY A 356 8.98 13.13 25.00
C GLY A 356 9.73 13.65 23.78
N SER A 357 11.04 13.86 23.98
CA SER A 357 11.90 14.44 22.96
C SER A 357 12.45 13.40 21.99
N ILE A 358 12.49 13.76 20.71
CA ILE A 358 13.08 13.02 19.61
C ILE A 358 14.15 13.91 18.97
N PHE A 359 15.32 13.35 18.68
CA PHE A 359 16.40 14.10 18.06
C PHE A 359 16.69 13.54 16.67
N LEU A 360 16.67 14.43 15.68
CA LEU A 360 17.10 14.12 14.31
C LEU A 360 18.31 15.00 13.99
N ASN A 361 19.48 14.38 13.89
CA ASN A 361 20.78 15.04 13.93
C ASN A 361 20.88 15.95 15.18
N GLU A 362 21.10 17.24 14.97
CA GLU A 362 21.16 18.25 16.03
C GLU A 362 19.78 18.86 16.35
N GLY A 363 18.76 18.55 15.55
CA GLY A 363 17.40 19.05 15.73
C GLY A 363 16.69 18.31 16.85
N LYS A 364 16.10 19.07 17.80
CA LYS A 364 15.24 18.56 18.86
C LYS A 364 13.77 18.80 18.51
N PHE A 365 12.96 17.76 18.62
CA PHE A 365 11.52 17.77 18.34
C PHE A 365 10.76 17.18 19.53
N GLU A 366 9.57 17.70 19.81
CA GLU A 366 8.77 17.27 20.96
C GLU A 366 7.54 16.51 20.49
N LEU A 367 7.38 15.26 20.93
CA LEU A 367 6.19 14.46 20.73
C LEU A 367 5.29 14.62 21.96
N ASP A 368 4.32 15.54 21.87
CA ASP A 368 3.50 16.00 23.00
C ASP A 368 2.08 15.41 23.04
N LYS A 369 1.66 14.70 21.98
CA LYS A 369 0.31 14.14 21.84
C LYS A 369 0.34 12.69 21.35
N THR A 370 -0.50 11.86 21.97
CA THR A 370 -0.79 10.52 21.47
C THR A 370 -1.69 10.59 20.24
N TYR A 371 -1.61 9.58 19.38
CA TYR A 371 -2.41 9.44 18.14
C TYR A 371 -2.21 10.56 17.09
N SER A 372 -1.31 11.52 17.34
CA SER A 372 -0.93 12.56 16.39
C SER A 372 0.40 12.19 15.75
N SER A 373 0.50 12.43 14.45
CA SER A 373 1.77 12.28 13.73
C SER A 373 2.52 13.62 13.74
N LEU A 374 3.82 13.55 13.99
CA LEU A 374 4.74 14.67 13.94
C LEU A 374 5.71 14.41 12.77
N LEU A 375 5.76 15.34 11.82
CA LEU A 375 6.69 15.30 10.70
C LEU A 375 8.03 15.89 11.12
N LEU A 376 9.10 15.12 10.97
CA LEU A 376 10.48 15.55 11.15
C LEU A 376 11.15 15.72 9.79
N GLU A 377 11.93 16.78 9.65
CA GLU A 377 12.71 17.10 8.46
C GLU A 377 14.18 17.27 8.85
N ALA A 378 15.06 16.57 8.13
CA ALA A 378 16.50 16.72 8.27
C ALA A 378 16.92 18.04 7.62
N LYS A 379 17.45 18.97 8.41
CA LYS A 379 17.87 20.31 7.94
C LYS A 379 19.16 20.32 7.12
N ASP A 380 19.96 19.26 7.23
CA ASP A 380 21.24 19.14 6.55
C ASP A 380 21.08 18.23 5.33
N GLU A 381 20.89 18.85 4.17
CA GLU A 381 20.70 18.13 2.91
C GLU A 381 21.98 17.49 2.37
N GLU A 382 23.16 17.91 2.85
CA GLU A 382 24.46 17.39 2.40
C GLU A 382 24.82 16.08 3.12
N LYS A 383 24.23 15.83 4.29
CA LYS A 383 24.48 14.63 5.07
C LYS A 383 23.82 13.40 4.44
N TYR A 384 24.63 12.43 4.05
CA TYR A 384 24.16 11.17 3.47
C TYR A 384 23.34 10.30 4.47
N LEU A 385 23.71 10.33 5.76
CA LEU A 385 23.02 9.59 6.82
C LEU A 385 22.66 10.48 8.00
N ASN A 386 21.38 10.50 8.34
CA ASN A 386 20.84 11.16 9.51
C ASN A 386 20.91 10.23 10.74
N GLU A 387 21.24 10.79 11.90
CA GLU A 387 21.13 10.09 13.19
C GLU A 387 19.77 10.42 13.81
N LEU A 388 18.95 9.42 14.07
CA LEU A 388 17.73 9.56 14.86
C LEU A 388 17.95 8.96 16.24
N LYS A 389 17.72 9.75 17.29
CA LYS A 389 17.80 9.32 18.68
C LYS A 389 16.41 9.42 19.33
N LEU A 390 15.96 8.30 19.88
CA LEU A 390 14.74 8.20 20.67
C LEU A 390 15.09 8.16 22.16
N GLU A 391 14.51 9.05 22.96
CA GLU A 391 14.66 8.98 24.42
C GLU A 391 13.74 7.93 25.05
N LYS A 392 12.57 7.72 24.44
CA LYS A 392 11.52 6.80 24.90
C LYS A 392 11.25 5.72 23.85
N SER A 393 10.78 4.57 24.32
CA SER A 393 10.31 3.49 23.45
C SER A 393 8.85 3.69 23.05
N GLY A 394 8.28 2.78 22.24
CA GLY A 394 6.87 2.86 21.80
C GLY A 394 6.60 3.86 20.68
N VAL A 395 7.61 4.63 20.25
CA VAL A 395 7.50 5.58 19.14
C VAL A 395 7.49 4.83 17.81
N LEU A 396 6.38 4.88 17.08
CA LEU A 396 6.26 4.36 15.72
C LEU A 396 6.87 5.37 14.75
N ILE A 397 7.88 4.93 14.00
CA ILE A 397 8.55 5.69 12.95
C ILE A 397 8.08 5.17 11.59
N GLU A 398 7.61 6.08 10.76
CA GLU A 398 7.24 5.86 9.36
C GLU A 398 8.13 6.74 8.48
N LEU A 399 8.77 6.17 7.48
CA LEU A 399 9.73 6.89 6.63
C LEU A 399 9.71 6.37 5.20
N ASN A 400 10.25 7.17 4.30
CA ASN A 400 10.60 6.73 2.96
C ASN A 400 12.12 6.57 2.86
N GLY A 401 12.58 5.31 2.89
CA GLY A 401 14.01 4.99 2.94
C GLY A 401 14.30 3.81 3.88
N PHE A 402 15.53 3.77 4.37
CA PHE A 402 16.06 2.66 5.15
C PHE A 402 16.56 3.09 6.52
N ILE A 403 16.38 2.22 7.52
CA ILE A 403 16.92 2.35 8.87
C ILE A 403 17.95 1.25 9.11
N ALA A 404 19.12 1.62 9.62
CA ALA A 404 20.10 0.70 10.20
C ALA A 404 20.16 0.88 11.72
N LEU A 405 20.25 -0.26 12.42
CA LEU A 405 20.51 -0.33 13.85
C LEU A 405 22.03 -0.27 14.13
N PRO A 406 22.45 0.07 15.36
CA PRO A 406 23.86 0.19 15.73
C PRO A 406 24.71 -1.06 15.42
N ASP A 407 24.12 -2.26 15.57
CA ASP A 407 24.82 -3.53 15.36
C ASP A 407 24.81 -3.99 13.89
N THR A 408 24.17 -3.22 13.00
CA THR A 408 24.01 -3.52 11.58
C THR A 408 24.74 -2.51 10.71
N LYS A 409 25.11 -2.93 9.49
CA LYS A 409 25.71 -2.05 8.49
C LYS A 409 24.63 -1.49 7.59
N PHE A 410 24.57 -0.16 7.53
CA PHE A 410 23.71 0.52 6.58
C PHE A 410 24.11 0.21 5.14
N PHE A 411 23.11 -0.01 4.29
CA PHE A 411 23.24 0.00 2.84
C PHE A 411 21.90 0.39 2.21
N LYS A 412 21.94 1.00 1.03
CA LYS A 412 20.74 1.34 0.27
C LYS A 412 20.29 0.12 -0.52
N ALA A 413 19.16 -0.47 -0.13
CA ALA A 413 18.72 -1.74 -0.71
C ALA A 413 17.97 -1.57 -2.04
N LEU A 414 17.28 -0.44 -2.21
CA LEU A 414 16.51 -0.11 -3.40
C LEU A 414 16.68 1.38 -3.77
N PRO A 415 16.42 1.75 -5.03
CA PRO A 415 16.34 3.15 -5.41
C PRO A 415 15.31 3.91 -4.57
N GLU A 416 15.51 5.21 -4.44
CA GLU A 416 14.63 6.06 -3.66
C GLU A 416 13.21 6.03 -4.23
N LYS A 417 12.19 6.00 -3.37
CA LYS A 417 10.81 6.16 -3.83
C LYS A 417 10.46 7.64 -3.81
N MET A 418 9.77 8.12 -4.83
CA MET A 418 9.21 9.46 -4.83
C MET A 418 8.02 9.53 -3.87
N ASP A 419 8.01 10.55 -3.02
CA ASP A 419 6.86 10.93 -2.20
C ASP A 419 6.52 12.42 -2.41
N ARG A 420 5.65 12.98 -1.56
CA ARG A 420 5.21 14.38 -1.65
C ARG A 420 6.31 15.41 -1.38
N PHE A 421 7.44 15.01 -0.80
CA PHE A 421 8.56 15.87 -0.47
C PHE A 421 9.70 15.80 -1.50
N PHE A 422 9.51 15.04 -2.58
CA PHE A 422 10.50 14.96 -3.64
C PHE A 422 10.81 16.34 -4.22
N SER A 423 12.10 16.65 -4.37
CA SER A 423 12.58 17.86 -5.03
C SER A 423 13.30 17.54 -6.34
N ALA A 424 12.89 18.23 -7.40
CA ALA A 424 13.50 18.14 -8.73
C ALA A 424 14.97 18.59 -8.76
N SER A 425 15.41 19.41 -7.81
CA SER A 425 16.80 19.90 -7.71
C SER A 425 17.73 18.93 -6.97
N GLY A 426 17.21 17.82 -6.42
CA GLY A 426 17.99 16.85 -5.66
C GLY A 426 18.99 16.04 -6.50
N SER A 427 19.47 14.91 -5.97
CA SER A 427 20.43 14.01 -6.63
C SER A 427 19.83 13.14 -7.75
N ALA A 428 18.51 13.16 -7.92
CA ALA A 428 17.81 12.32 -8.90
C ALA A 428 18.18 12.69 -10.34
N SER A 429 18.81 11.77 -11.08
CA SER A 429 19.08 11.95 -12.52
C SER A 429 18.01 11.31 -13.38
N TYR A 430 17.35 10.26 -12.86
CA TYR A 430 16.34 9.49 -13.57
C TYR A 430 15.11 9.26 -12.69
N LEU A 431 13.94 9.34 -13.29
CA LEU A 431 12.68 8.98 -12.65
C LEU A 431 11.97 7.91 -13.49
N LEU A 432 11.61 6.79 -12.85
CA LEU A 432 10.86 5.72 -13.46
C LEU A 432 9.47 5.62 -12.83
N SER A 433 8.43 5.52 -13.65
CA SER A 433 7.07 5.48 -13.15
C SER A 433 6.09 4.78 -14.08
N ASN A 434 5.12 4.04 -13.53
CA ASN A 434 3.95 3.56 -14.28
C ASN A 434 2.74 4.50 -14.14
N TYR A 435 2.99 5.81 -13.99
CA TYR A 435 1.98 6.85 -13.81
C TYR A 435 1.48 7.43 -15.15
N LYS A 436 0.15 7.57 -15.26
CA LYS A 436 -0.51 8.24 -16.39
C LYS A 436 -1.21 9.51 -15.88
N SER A 437 -0.91 10.64 -16.52
CA SER A 437 -1.53 11.93 -16.17
C SER A 437 -3.06 11.89 -16.35
N PRO A 438 -3.83 12.54 -15.47
CA PRO A 438 -5.27 12.69 -15.65
C PRO A 438 -5.57 13.50 -16.92
N LYS A 439 -6.66 13.13 -17.61
CA LYS A 439 -7.17 13.91 -18.74
C LYS A 439 -7.89 15.15 -18.22
N LYS A 440 -7.63 16.32 -18.81
CA LYS A 440 -8.37 17.55 -18.52
C LYS A 440 -9.65 17.60 -19.36
N GLU A 441 -10.80 17.69 -18.71
CA GLU A 441 -12.13 17.86 -19.33
C GLU A 441 -12.81 19.12 -18.76
N LYS A 442 -12.74 20.23 -19.51
CA LYS A 442 -13.20 21.56 -19.03
C LYS A 442 -12.49 21.92 -17.71
N ASN A 443 -13.24 22.10 -16.62
CA ASN A 443 -12.73 22.44 -15.29
C ASN A 443 -12.45 21.21 -14.41
N TYR A 444 -12.50 20.00 -14.98
CA TYR A 444 -12.33 18.76 -14.24
C TYR A 444 -11.14 17.97 -14.77
N LYS A 445 -10.58 17.16 -13.88
CA LYS A 445 -9.62 16.10 -14.19
C LYS A 445 -10.33 14.76 -14.16
N VAL A 446 -9.96 13.86 -15.08
CA VAL A 446 -10.50 12.52 -15.19
C VAL A 446 -9.36 11.52 -15.25
N ALA A 447 -9.33 10.62 -14.27
CA ALA A 447 -8.34 9.55 -14.17
C ALA A 447 -9.04 8.20 -14.07
N SER A 448 -8.44 7.16 -14.65
CA SER A 448 -8.93 5.79 -14.60
C SER A 448 -7.84 4.86 -14.11
N LEU A 449 -8.17 4.02 -13.13
CA LEU A 449 -7.27 3.04 -12.53
C LEU A 449 -7.87 1.64 -12.61
N GLU A 450 -7.02 0.64 -12.76
CA GLU A 450 -7.43 -0.77 -12.80
C GLU A 450 -6.86 -1.52 -11.60
N PHE A 451 -7.70 -2.33 -10.96
CA PHE A 451 -7.36 -3.16 -9.82
C PHE A 451 -7.69 -4.62 -10.08
N ASP A 452 -6.79 -5.51 -9.64
CA ASP A 452 -7.07 -6.93 -9.50
C ASP A 452 -7.88 -7.18 -8.22
N LEU A 453 -9.08 -7.74 -8.39
CA LEU A 453 -9.99 -8.06 -7.30
C LEU A 453 -9.81 -9.48 -6.76
N ASN A 454 -9.00 -10.34 -7.41
CA ASN A 454 -8.78 -11.71 -6.93
C ASN A 454 -8.03 -11.75 -5.60
N SER A 455 -7.15 -10.77 -5.38
CA SER A 455 -6.36 -10.58 -4.16
C SER A 455 -6.99 -9.59 -3.17
N ALA A 456 -8.17 -9.05 -3.49
CA ALA A 456 -8.86 -8.06 -2.66
C ALA A 456 -9.57 -8.70 -1.47
N TYR A 457 -9.60 -7.99 -0.33
CA TYR A 457 -10.42 -8.39 0.79
C TYR A 457 -11.90 -8.09 0.50
N LEU A 458 -12.74 -9.13 0.59
CA LEU A 458 -14.18 -9.05 0.36
C LEU A 458 -14.92 -9.35 1.67
N ASN A 459 -15.48 -8.33 2.31
CA ASN A 459 -16.27 -8.50 3.54
C ASN A 459 -17.75 -8.32 3.24
N ASN A 460 -18.56 -9.37 3.43
CA ASN A 460 -20.01 -9.33 3.18
C ASN A 460 -20.37 -8.75 1.79
N ASN A 461 -19.57 -9.10 0.78
CA ASN A 461 -19.64 -8.60 -0.60
C ASN A 461 -19.28 -7.12 -0.83
N TYR A 462 -18.61 -6.48 0.13
CA TYR A 462 -18.05 -5.15 -0.01
C TYR A 462 -16.55 -5.21 -0.28
N TYR A 463 -16.13 -4.51 -1.34
CA TYR A 463 -14.74 -4.13 -1.52
C TYR A 463 -14.50 -2.77 -0.85
N SER A 464 -13.40 -2.65 -0.10
CA SER A 464 -13.03 -1.41 0.58
C SER A 464 -11.95 -0.68 -0.19
N PHE A 465 -12.19 0.61 -0.42
CA PHE A 465 -11.28 1.51 -1.11
C PHE A 465 -10.90 2.68 -0.20
N VAL A 466 -9.73 3.26 -0.46
CA VAL A 466 -9.24 4.47 0.19
C VAL A 466 -8.84 5.51 -0.84
N ILE A 467 -9.17 6.77 -0.59
CA ILE A 467 -8.65 7.91 -1.32
C ILE A 467 -7.64 8.58 -0.39
N SER A 468 -6.37 8.58 -0.78
CA SER A 468 -5.29 9.23 -0.06
C SER A 468 -4.86 10.48 -0.82
N VAL A 469 -4.59 11.54 -0.09
CA VAL A 469 -4.10 12.81 -0.60
C VAL A 469 -2.97 13.24 0.34
N PRO A 470 -1.77 12.64 0.19
CA PRO A 470 -0.65 12.83 1.11
C PRO A 470 -0.46 14.30 1.50
N GLY A 471 -0.67 14.61 2.79
CA GLY A 471 -0.52 15.95 3.36
C GLY A 471 -1.77 16.81 3.44
N LEU A 472 -2.93 16.28 3.06
CA LEU A 472 -4.19 17.00 3.21
C LEU A 472 -4.68 16.90 4.66
N GLU A 473 -4.46 17.96 5.42
CA GLU A 473 -4.82 18.07 6.84
C GLU A 473 -6.04 18.95 7.07
N LEU A 474 -6.71 18.77 8.22
CA LEU A 474 -7.83 19.61 8.65
C LEU A 474 -7.34 21.03 8.95
N THR A 475 -7.38 21.92 7.96
CA THR A 475 -7.04 23.34 8.14
C THR A 475 -8.28 24.18 8.45
N GLU A 476 -8.15 25.14 9.36
CA GLU A 476 -9.17 26.18 9.57
C GLU A 476 -9.39 26.95 8.25
N GLY A 477 -10.64 27.03 7.78
CA GLY A 477 -11.01 27.72 6.53
C GLY A 477 -11.30 26.81 5.32
N GLY A 478 -10.83 25.56 5.31
CA GLY A 478 -11.21 24.56 4.29
C GLY A 478 -10.87 24.96 2.84
N GLU A 479 -9.81 25.75 2.67
CA GLU A 479 -9.32 26.21 1.36
C GLU A 479 -8.56 25.10 0.63
N ASN A 480 -7.81 24.26 1.34
CA ASN A 480 -7.15 23.08 0.77
C ASN A 480 -8.14 21.90 0.71
N TYR A 481 -8.51 21.45 -0.49
CA TYR A 481 -9.46 20.34 -0.63
C TYR A 481 -9.42 19.62 -1.98
N LEU A 482 -9.94 18.40 -1.99
CA LEU A 482 -10.22 17.61 -3.18
C LEU A 482 -11.74 17.51 -3.42
N GLY A 483 -12.20 17.98 -4.57
CA GLY A 483 -13.61 17.94 -4.96
C GLY A 483 -13.92 16.79 -5.93
N ILE A 484 -14.62 15.75 -5.47
CA ILE A 484 -15.00 14.60 -6.32
C ILE A 484 -16.41 14.81 -6.87
N LYS A 485 -16.49 14.90 -8.21
CA LYS A 485 -17.75 15.09 -8.92
C LYS A 485 -18.47 13.79 -9.22
N GLU A 486 -17.71 12.77 -9.59
CA GLU A 486 -18.22 11.48 -10.02
C GLU A 486 -17.21 10.36 -9.76
N ILE A 487 -17.72 9.21 -9.32
CA ILE A 487 -16.99 7.95 -9.32
C ILE A 487 -17.78 6.94 -10.15
N LYS A 488 -17.11 6.34 -11.14
CA LYS A 488 -17.63 5.24 -11.96
C LYS A 488 -16.77 4.00 -11.70
N ILE A 489 -17.40 2.88 -11.35
CA ILE A 489 -16.74 1.59 -11.13
C ILE A 489 -17.31 0.59 -12.12
N GLU A 490 -16.45 0.05 -12.97
CA GLU A 490 -16.74 -1.02 -13.92
C GLU A 490 -16.06 -2.29 -13.43
N VAL A 491 -16.85 -3.34 -13.17
CA VAL A 491 -16.32 -4.63 -12.71
C VAL A 491 -16.50 -5.70 -13.77
N GLU A 492 -15.52 -6.60 -13.83
CA GLU A 492 -15.47 -7.72 -14.78
C GLU A 492 -15.01 -8.99 -14.07
N GLY A 493 -15.63 -10.11 -14.46
CA GLY A 493 -15.32 -11.45 -14.00
C GLY A 493 -15.99 -12.50 -14.88
N ARG A 494 -15.82 -13.77 -14.54
CA ARG A 494 -16.34 -14.88 -15.36
C ARG A 494 -17.85 -14.81 -15.55
N SER A 495 -18.32 -15.01 -16.78
CA SER A 495 -19.75 -15.08 -17.08
C SER A 495 -20.40 -16.32 -16.45
N LEU A 496 -21.72 -16.34 -16.33
CA LEU A 496 -22.45 -17.51 -15.83
C LEU A 496 -22.22 -18.73 -16.74
N GLY A 497 -22.19 -18.51 -18.06
CA GLY A 497 -21.91 -19.55 -19.05
C GLY A 497 -20.51 -20.15 -18.88
N GLU A 498 -19.49 -19.32 -18.70
CA GLU A 498 -18.12 -19.78 -18.41
C GLU A 498 -18.04 -20.62 -17.13
N LYS A 499 -18.75 -20.21 -16.07
CA LYS A 499 -18.81 -20.98 -14.83
C LYS A 499 -19.42 -22.37 -15.06
N ILE A 500 -20.55 -22.44 -15.79
CA ILE A 500 -21.21 -23.72 -16.11
C ILE A 500 -20.31 -24.61 -16.95
N ILE A 501 -19.69 -24.09 -18.01
CA ILE A 501 -18.77 -24.86 -18.87
C ILE A 501 -17.57 -25.38 -18.06
N SER A 502 -17.02 -24.56 -17.16
CA SER A 502 -15.90 -24.97 -16.31
C SER A 502 -16.26 -26.09 -15.33
N PHE A 503 -17.53 -26.19 -14.94
CA PHE A 503 -18.02 -27.25 -14.04
C PHE A 503 -18.27 -28.56 -14.80
N ILE A 504 -18.72 -28.49 -16.06
CA ILE A 504 -18.95 -29.67 -16.91
C ILE A 504 -17.63 -30.30 -17.38
N LYS A 505 -16.58 -29.50 -17.56
CA LYS A 505 -15.25 -29.98 -18.00
C LYS A 505 -14.38 -30.54 -16.86
N LYS A 506 -14.85 -30.49 -15.62
CA LYS A 506 -14.17 -30.98 -14.43
C LYS A 506 -14.84 -32.27 -13.98
#